data_AF-A0AAU2WWY9-F1
#
_entry.id   AF-A0AAU2WWY9-F1
#
_cell.length_a   1.000
_cell.length_b   1.000
_cell.length_c   1.000
_cell.angle_alpha   90.00
_cell.angle_beta   90.00
_cell.angle_gamma   90.00
#
_symmetry.space_group_name_H-M   'P 1'
#
loop_
_entity.id
_entity.type
_entity.pdbx_description
1 polymer ?
#
loop_
_entity_poly.entity_id
_entity_poly.type
_entity_poly.pdbx_seq_one_letter_code
_entity_poly.pdbx_strand_id
1 'polypeptide(L)'
;MAEHSIWGATGGNSNADNGSAVSLGTKIRTSTTVPLWVMGIRYFRGTVSAGTKTGRVFRTGDQAVISEVVTFTDSGTGWQEKRLLLPVALATNTLYTPAVLFPSGEPSFTGGYFGPGGGGSAGVVSGPITAPNNADAPGQAVFQGGGTLVCPGSSFNSTSYWVDWIVSDVNPFAIILNGIPPTVTIGQPALSPGAATISLSGIASALTVGQPSLTVSASTINLNGIPSAASIGQPALLPGAATISLDGIAANTTFGQPSLSAGPATITLDGIPSAATVGQPDLLPGPAGITLDGIASTASLGEPALTPGAATISLAGIPSAASIGQPALLPGPASIALTGVPSALTVGQPWLSDPEVADPDWDFALGPPYTDSFALGPPHD
;
A
#
# COMPACT_ATOMS: atom_id res chain seq x y z
N MET A 1 -5.14 -0.03 -17.48
CA MET A 1 -4.63 1.10 -16.67
C MET A 1 -5.33 2.34 -17.20
N ALA A 2 -6.22 2.96 -16.43
CA ALA A 2 -6.88 4.18 -16.86
C ALA A 2 -6.15 5.35 -16.20
N GLU A 3 -5.35 6.05 -17.01
CA GLU A 3 -4.75 7.31 -16.58
C GLU A 3 -5.73 8.45 -16.87
N HIS A 4 -5.79 9.40 -15.95
CA HIS A 4 -6.69 10.54 -16.00
C HIS A 4 -5.89 11.83 -15.90
N SER A 5 -6.36 12.84 -16.63
CA SER A 5 -5.84 14.22 -16.59
C SER A 5 -7.02 15.15 -16.85
N ILE A 6 -7.04 16.34 -16.26
CA ILE A 6 -8.29 17.10 -16.23
C ILE A 6 -8.71 17.65 -17.61
N TRP A 7 -7.76 17.95 -18.49
CA TRP A 7 -8.05 18.50 -19.82
C TRP A 7 -7.93 17.49 -20.97
N GLY A 8 -7.47 16.26 -20.73
CA GLY A 8 -7.18 15.31 -21.81
C GLY A 8 -6.24 15.93 -22.85
N ALA A 9 -6.66 16.02 -24.12
CA ALA A 9 -5.89 16.68 -25.18
C ALA A 9 -6.15 18.20 -25.32
N THR A 10 -7.14 18.75 -24.63
CA THR A 10 -7.52 20.18 -24.73
C THR A 10 -6.40 21.06 -24.17
N GLY A 11 -6.12 22.21 -24.78
CA GLY A 11 -5.04 23.10 -24.36
C GLY A 11 -5.33 24.58 -24.62
N GLY A 12 -4.43 25.44 -24.18
CA GLY A 12 -4.58 26.90 -24.26
C GLY A 12 -4.19 27.49 -25.60
N ASN A 13 -4.93 28.52 -26.02
CA ASN A 13 -4.78 29.15 -27.35
C ASN A 13 -4.01 30.48 -27.31
N SER A 14 -3.53 30.91 -26.13
CA SER A 14 -2.90 32.22 -25.93
C SER A 14 -1.71 32.13 -24.99
N ASN A 15 -0.67 32.91 -25.27
CA ASN A 15 0.53 33.03 -24.43
C ASN A 15 0.54 34.41 -23.76
N ALA A 16 0.80 34.44 -22.45
CA ALA A 16 1.20 35.67 -21.78
C ALA A 16 2.71 35.87 -21.96
N ASP A 17 3.15 37.13 -22.00
CA ASP A 17 4.55 37.52 -21.84
C ASP A 17 4.60 38.57 -20.72
N ASN A 18 4.76 38.09 -19.49
CA ASN A 18 4.79 38.95 -18.29
C ASN A 18 6.23 39.23 -17.82
N GLY A 19 7.24 38.64 -18.48
CA GLY A 19 8.67 38.82 -18.23
C GLY A 19 9.19 38.47 -16.82
N SER A 20 8.35 37.98 -15.91
CA SER A 20 8.69 37.74 -14.50
C SER A 20 8.32 36.33 -14.06
N ALA A 21 9.20 35.68 -13.29
CA ALA A 21 9.02 34.33 -12.80
C ALA A 21 7.71 34.15 -12.00
N VAL A 22 6.99 33.07 -12.27
CA VAL A 22 5.69 32.80 -11.66
C VAL A 22 5.44 31.29 -11.50
N SER A 23 4.93 30.89 -10.33
CA SER A 23 4.36 29.55 -10.13
C SER A 23 2.88 29.58 -10.48
N LEU A 24 2.43 28.65 -11.31
CA LEU A 24 1.05 28.54 -11.77
C LEU A 24 0.51 27.15 -11.50
N GLY A 25 -0.77 27.03 -11.17
CA GLY A 25 -1.39 25.75 -10.93
C GLY A 25 -2.89 25.78 -11.10
N THR A 26 -3.47 24.58 -11.01
CA THR A 26 -4.91 24.38 -11.06
C THR A 26 -5.33 23.58 -9.85
N LYS A 27 -6.42 23.98 -9.20
CA LYS A 27 -7.01 23.18 -8.12
C LYS A 27 -7.79 22.01 -8.70
N ILE A 28 -7.47 20.80 -8.26
CA ILE A 28 -8.11 19.56 -8.68
C ILE A 28 -8.47 18.74 -7.44
N ARG A 29 -9.72 18.29 -7.37
CA ARG A 29 -10.28 17.48 -6.30
C ARG A 29 -10.28 16.01 -6.72
N THR A 30 -9.83 15.14 -5.81
CA THR A 30 -9.88 13.68 -5.97
C THR A 30 -11.28 13.13 -5.67
N SER A 31 -11.57 11.93 -6.19
CA SER A 31 -12.78 11.17 -5.93
C SER A 31 -13.00 10.95 -4.43
N THR A 32 -14.26 10.85 -4.01
CA THR A 32 -14.66 10.51 -2.64
C THR A 32 -14.44 9.03 -2.30
N THR A 33 -14.39 8.15 -3.32
CA THR A 33 -14.38 6.69 -3.13
C THR A 33 -13.27 5.97 -3.87
N VAL A 34 -12.73 6.56 -4.94
CA VAL A 34 -11.70 5.91 -5.78
C VAL A 34 -10.32 6.36 -5.31
N PRO A 35 -9.42 5.45 -4.89
CA PRO A 35 -8.04 5.80 -4.58
C PRO A 35 -7.30 6.22 -5.87
N LEU A 36 -6.41 7.21 -5.75
CA LEU A 36 -5.66 7.75 -6.87
C LEU A 36 -4.19 7.89 -6.54
N TRP A 37 -3.35 7.77 -7.58
CA TRP A 37 -1.91 8.00 -7.48
C TRP A 37 -1.48 9.05 -8.49
N VAL A 38 -0.65 10.01 -8.09
CA VAL A 38 0.00 10.94 -9.02
C VAL A 38 1.10 10.20 -9.75
N MET A 39 1.01 10.16 -11.08
CA MET A 39 2.01 9.58 -11.98
C MET A 39 2.94 10.63 -12.57
N GLY A 40 2.49 11.88 -12.66
CA GLY A 40 3.24 12.93 -13.32
C GLY A 40 2.56 14.27 -13.27
N ILE A 41 3.24 15.25 -13.84
CA ILE A 41 2.78 16.63 -13.98
C ILE A 41 2.90 17.00 -15.44
N ARG A 42 1.97 17.80 -15.92
CA ARG A 42 2.04 18.33 -17.28
C ARG A 42 1.60 19.77 -17.33
N TYR A 43 2.06 20.49 -18.35
CA TYR A 43 1.59 21.84 -18.63
C TYR A 43 1.49 22.05 -20.13
N PHE A 44 0.60 22.93 -20.55
CA PHE A 44 0.48 23.27 -21.96
C PHE A 44 1.50 24.34 -22.35
N ARG A 45 2.37 24.03 -23.30
CA ARG A 45 3.37 24.95 -23.86
C ARG A 45 2.86 25.57 -25.15
N GLY A 46 2.69 26.89 -25.16
CA GLY A 46 2.47 27.62 -26.40
C GLY A 46 3.76 27.93 -27.15
N THR A 47 3.70 28.85 -28.12
CA THR A 47 4.82 29.15 -29.04
C THR A 47 6.01 29.85 -28.37
N VAL A 48 5.77 30.66 -27.34
CA VAL A 48 6.78 31.40 -26.56
C VAL A 48 6.72 30.91 -25.12
N SER A 49 7.75 30.18 -24.69
CA SER A 49 7.88 29.68 -23.32
C SER A 49 9.33 29.29 -23.06
N ALA A 50 10.14 30.27 -22.68
CA ALA A 50 11.56 30.15 -22.41
C ALA A 50 11.86 29.69 -20.97
N GLY A 51 13.11 29.27 -20.77
CA GLY A 51 13.63 28.81 -19.48
C GLY A 51 13.16 27.40 -19.11
N THR A 52 13.88 26.78 -18.17
CA THR A 52 13.60 25.43 -17.70
C THR A 52 12.49 25.45 -16.66
N LYS A 53 11.40 24.74 -16.92
CA LYS A 53 10.23 24.68 -16.03
C LYS A 53 10.47 23.59 -14.99
N THR A 54 10.00 23.84 -13.78
CA THR A 54 9.96 22.83 -12.72
C THR A 54 8.54 22.70 -12.19
N GLY A 55 8.14 21.48 -11.83
CA GLY A 55 6.78 21.19 -11.38
C GLY A 55 6.76 20.40 -10.08
N ARG A 56 5.67 20.55 -9.31
CA ARG A 56 5.42 19.77 -8.09
C ARG A 56 3.92 19.78 -7.74
N VAL A 57 3.44 18.72 -7.11
CA VAL A 57 2.07 18.67 -6.57
C VAL A 57 2.07 19.07 -5.09
N PHE A 58 1.11 19.93 -4.74
CA PHE A 58 0.86 20.36 -3.36
C PHE A 58 -0.56 19.99 -2.95
N ARG A 59 -0.79 19.75 -1.65
CA ARG A 59 -2.14 19.75 -1.10
C ARG A 59 -2.57 21.19 -0.88
N THR A 60 -3.73 21.58 -1.42
CA THR A 60 -4.11 23.00 -1.53
C THR A 60 -4.35 23.65 -0.15
N GLY A 61 -4.90 22.91 0.82
CA GLY A 61 -5.33 23.47 2.10
C GLY A 61 -4.20 23.84 3.07
N ASP A 62 -3.18 22.98 3.18
CA ASP A 62 -2.04 23.12 4.11
C ASP A 62 -0.71 23.40 3.37
N GLN A 63 -0.75 23.50 2.04
CA GLN A 63 0.41 23.65 1.16
C GLN A 63 1.46 22.54 1.31
N ALA A 64 1.07 21.37 1.84
CA ALA A 64 1.97 20.24 2.00
C ALA A 64 2.53 19.80 0.64
N VAL A 65 3.84 19.52 0.60
CA VAL A 65 4.50 18.97 -0.58
C VAL A 65 4.13 17.50 -0.72
N ILE A 66 3.59 17.12 -1.88
CA ILE A 66 3.08 15.76 -2.12
C ILE A 66 4.01 14.97 -3.03
N SER A 67 4.58 15.59 -4.04
CA SER A 67 5.53 14.94 -4.95
C SER A 67 6.94 15.53 -4.83
N GLU A 68 7.92 14.82 -5.38
CA GLU A 68 9.21 15.40 -5.71
C GLU A 68 9.07 16.54 -6.74
N VAL A 69 10.13 17.33 -6.86
CA VAL A 69 10.24 18.32 -7.93
C VAL A 69 10.62 17.60 -9.23
N VAL A 70 9.88 17.88 -10.29
CA VAL A 70 10.22 17.44 -11.64
C VAL A 70 10.78 18.59 -12.47
N THR A 71 11.77 18.29 -13.32
CA THR A 71 12.31 19.23 -14.31
C THR A 71 11.85 18.82 -15.70
N PHE A 72 11.22 19.74 -16.42
CA PHE A 72 10.71 19.49 -17.77
C PHE A 72 11.82 19.61 -18.81
N THR A 73 11.73 18.79 -19.85
CA THR A 73 12.54 18.91 -21.07
C THR A 73 11.59 19.18 -22.21
N ASP A 74 11.40 20.46 -22.50
CA ASP A 74 10.35 20.91 -23.41
C ASP A 74 10.63 20.51 -24.87
N SER A 75 9.57 20.18 -25.61
CA SER A 75 9.61 19.93 -27.05
C SER A 75 8.37 20.48 -27.74
N GLY A 76 8.57 21.21 -28.85
CA GLY A 76 7.47 21.73 -29.67
C GLY A 76 6.42 22.57 -28.92
N THR A 77 5.24 22.74 -29.51
CA THR A 77 4.06 23.29 -28.82
C THR A 77 3.13 22.15 -28.40
N GLY A 78 2.30 22.39 -27.38
CA GLY A 78 1.37 21.41 -26.84
C GLY A 78 1.73 20.94 -25.43
N TRP A 79 1.09 19.86 -25.00
CA TRP A 79 1.30 19.28 -23.67
C TRP A 79 2.75 18.81 -23.48
N GLN A 80 3.40 19.36 -22.46
CA GLN A 80 4.68 18.89 -21.96
C GLN A 80 4.42 18.06 -20.71
N GLU A 81 4.87 16.82 -20.71
CA GLU A 81 4.60 15.88 -19.63
C GLU A 81 5.89 15.40 -19.00
N LYS A 82 5.87 15.24 -17.68
CA LYS A 82 6.98 14.67 -16.93
C LYS A 82 6.44 13.72 -15.87
N ARG A 83 6.85 12.46 -15.95
CA ARG A 83 6.51 11.43 -14.96
C ARG A 83 7.33 11.63 -13.69
N LEU A 84 6.70 11.30 -12.57
CA LEU A 84 7.37 11.15 -11.29
C LEU A 84 8.30 9.93 -11.33
N LEU A 85 9.37 9.95 -10.54
CA LEU A 85 10.21 8.78 -10.31
C LEU A 85 9.48 7.76 -9.44
N LEU A 86 8.71 8.25 -8.46
CA LEU A 86 7.92 7.43 -7.55
C LEU A 86 6.48 7.97 -7.52
N PRO A 87 5.50 7.20 -7.98
CA PRO A 87 4.10 7.53 -7.76
C PRO A 87 3.74 7.82 -6.31
N VAL A 88 2.83 8.78 -6.10
CA VAL A 88 2.40 9.17 -4.75
C VAL A 88 0.90 8.96 -4.60
N ALA A 89 0.49 8.23 -3.56
CA ALA A 89 -0.92 8.03 -3.22
C ALA A 89 -1.58 9.34 -2.74
N LEU A 90 -2.81 9.56 -3.17
CA LEU A 90 -3.62 10.73 -2.82
C LEU A 90 -4.72 10.34 -1.83
N ALA A 91 -5.02 11.25 -0.91
CA ALA A 91 -6.21 11.15 -0.09
C ALA A 91 -7.46 11.38 -0.94
N THR A 92 -8.55 10.67 -0.63
CA THR A 92 -9.85 10.87 -1.27
C THR A 92 -10.47 12.21 -0.86
N ASN A 93 -11.39 12.72 -1.69
CA ASN A 93 -12.12 13.98 -1.48
C ASN A 93 -11.22 15.18 -1.09
N THR A 94 -10.01 15.23 -1.62
CA THR A 94 -8.99 16.21 -1.22
C THR A 94 -8.61 17.10 -2.40
N LEU A 95 -8.43 18.40 -2.12
CA LEU A 95 -7.96 19.37 -3.09
C LEU A 95 -6.43 19.39 -3.16
N TYR A 96 -5.93 19.28 -4.38
CA TYR A 96 -4.52 19.37 -4.72
C TYR A 96 -4.29 20.41 -5.81
N THR A 97 -3.07 20.93 -5.85
CA THR A 97 -2.61 21.88 -6.86
C THR A 97 -1.32 21.34 -7.49
N PRO A 98 -1.36 20.67 -8.66
CA PRO A 98 -0.19 20.60 -9.53
C PRO A 98 0.22 22.03 -9.88
N ALA A 99 1.48 22.38 -9.61
CA ALA A 99 2.03 23.69 -9.91
C ALA A 99 3.30 23.57 -10.73
N VAL A 100 3.51 24.51 -11.65
CA VAL A 100 4.69 24.64 -12.51
C VAL A 100 5.23 26.06 -12.40
N LEU A 101 6.55 26.18 -12.19
CA LEU A 101 7.29 27.42 -12.21
C LEU A 101 7.70 27.74 -13.65
N PHE A 102 7.25 28.90 -14.14
CA PHE A 102 7.66 29.50 -15.40
C PHE A 102 8.68 30.59 -15.08
N PRO A 103 9.99 30.34 -15.22
CA PRO A 103 11.03 31.29 -14.80
C PRO A 103 11.03 32.59 -15.62
N SER A 104 10.57 32.55 -16.88
CA SER A 104 10.45 33.73 -17.73
C SER A 104 9.07 34.40 -17.70
N GLY A 105 8.08 33.82 -16.99
CA GLY A 105 6.73 34.43 -16.93
C GLY A 105 5.90 34.28 -18.19
N GLU A 106 6.14 33.23 -18.97
CA GLU A 106 5.53 33.01 -20.29
C GLU A 106 4.63 31.73 -20.32
N PRO A 107 3.50 31.71 -19.58
CA PRO A 107 2.58 30.59 -19.61
C PRO A 107 1.55 30.69 -20.73
N SER A 108 0.98 29.54 -21.10
CA SER A 108 -0.29 29.52 -21.82
C SER A 108 -1.45 29.75 -20.85
N PHE A 109 -2.45 30.54 -21.25
CA PHE A 109 -3.60 30.82 -20.40
C PHE A 109 -4.89 31.04 -21.20
N THR A 110 -6.01 30.98 -20.50
CA THR A 110 -7.32 31.37 -21.03
C THR A 110 -8.12 32.08 -19.94
N GLY A 111 -8.23 33.40 -20.06
CA GLY A 111 -9.03 34.23 -19.13
C GLY A 111 -10.52 33.89 -19.21
N GLY A 112 -11.24 34.03 -18.10
CA GLY A 112 -12.67 33.77 -18.03
C GLY A 112 -13.08 32.30 -18.16
N TYR A 113 -12.15 31.35 -18.26
CA TYR A 113 -12.43 29.94 -18.50
C TYR A 113 -13.38 29.32 -17.45
N PHE A 114 -13.16 29.60 -16.17
CA PHE A 114 -14.04 29.16 -15.07
C PHE A 114 -15.11 30.21 -14.68
N GLY A 115 -15.20 31.31 -15.44
CA GLY A 115 -16.20 32.35 -15.24
C GLY A 115 -17.55 32.02 -15.90
N PRO A 116 -18.60 32.81 -15.68
CA PRO A 116 -19.89 32.63 -16.33
C PRO A 116 -19.76 32.56 -17.86
N GLY A 117 -20.28 31.49 -18.48
CA GLY A 117 -20.21 31.26 -19.93
C GLY A 117 -18.87 30.70 -20.45
N GLY A 118 -17.87 30.52 -19.59
CA GLY A 118 -16.60 29.87 -19.93
C GLY A 118 -16.69 28.35 -19.97
N GLY A 119 -15.75 27.69 -20.66
CA GLY A 119 -15.77 26.22 -20.85
C GLY A 119 -15.65 25.40 -19.56
N GLY A 120 -15.15 25.99 -18.46
CA GLY A 120 -15.07 25.40 -17.13
C GLY A 120 -16.08 25.98 -16.14
N SER A 121 -17.11 26.72 -16.58
CA SER A 121 -18.03 27.43 -15.68
C SER A 121 -18.78 26.50 -14.71
N ALA A 122 -19.04 25.26 -15.12
CA ALA A 122 -19.66 24.22 -14.29
C ALA A 122 -18.65 23.34 -13.55
N GLY A 123 -17.34 23.60 -13.71
CA GLY A 123 -16.27 22.70 -13.34
C GLY A 123 -15.96 21.75 -14.48
N VAL A 124 -14.79 21.12 -14.43
CA VAL A 124 -14.35 20.12 -15.41
C VAL A 124 -14.20 18.81 -14.67
N VAL A 125 -14.78 17.74 -15.22
CA VAL A 125 -14.71 16.39 -14.63
C VAL A 125 -14.02 15.47 -15.64
N SER A 126 -13.05 14.69 -15.16
CA SER A 126 -12.40 13.63 -15.94
C SER A 126 -12.29 12.39 -15.07
N GLY A 127 -13.21 11.44 -15.26
CA GLY A 127 -13.25 10.22 -14.46
C GLY A 127 -13.30 10.51 -12.95
N PRO A 128 -12.34 10.02 -12.15
CA PRO A 128 -12.33 10.17 -10.70
C PRO A 128 -11.76 11.53 -10.21
N ILE A 129 -11.48 12.48 -11.10
CA ILE A 129 -10.97 13.81 -10.73
C ILE A 129 -11.86 14.94 -11.24
N THR A 130 -11.90 16.04 -10.50
CA THR A 130 -12.69 17.23 -10.84
C THR A 130 -11.86 18.48 -10.62
N ALA A 131 -11.71 19.36 -11.61
CA ALA A 131 -11.36 20.76 -11.39
C ALA A 131 -12.66 21.48 -11.04
N PRO A 132 -12.87 21.89 -9.77
CA PRO A 132 -14.14 22.49 -9.36
C PRO A 132 -14.45 23.78 -10.13
N ASN A 133 -15.68 24.28 -10.09
CA ASN A 133 -15.94 25.67 -10.48
C ASN A 133 -15.61 26.62 -9.32
N ASN A 134 -15.71 27.93 -9.56
CA ASN A 134 -15.45 28.94 -8.53
C ASN A 134 -16.46 28.92 -7.36
N ALA A 135 -17.65 28.32 -7.51
CA ALA A 135 -18.61 28.18 -6.42
C ALA A 135 -18.23 27.00 -5.48
N ASP A 136 -17.74 25.91 -6.05
CA ASP A 136 -17.35 24.67 -5.34
C ASP A 136 -15.93 24.73 -4.76
N ALA A 137 -15.06 25.55 -5.33
CA ALA A 137 -13.78 25.93 -4.75
C ALA A 137 -13.38 27.34 -5.25
N PRO A 138 -13.39 28.36 -4.38
CA PRO A 138 -13.04 29.72 -4.80
C PRO A 138 -11.65 29.80 -5.43
N GLY A 139 -11.58 30.31 -6.66
CA GLY A 139 -10.34 30.55 -7.41
C GLY A 139 -9.67 29.28 -7.92
N GLN A 140 -9.95 28.91 -9.17
CA GLN A 140 -9.47 27.66 -9.79
C GLN A 140 -8.04 27.67 -10.31
N ALA A 141 -7.68 28.66 -11.14
CA ALA A 141 -6.31 28.82 -11.57
C ALA A 141 -5.60 29.80 -10.66
N VAL A 142 -4.55 29.29 -10.06
CA VAL A 142 -3.81 29.95 -9.02
C VAL A 142 -2.42 30.31 -9.52
N PHE A 143 -1.95 31.49 -9.13
CA PHE A 143 -0.61 31.98 -9.41
C PHE A 143 0.07 32.50 -8.15
N GLN A 144 1.40 32.56 -8.20
CA GLN A 144 2.24 33.22 -7.20
C GLN A 144 3.49 33.74 -7.90
N GLY A 145 3.74 35.04 -7.83
CA GLY A 145 4.97 35.64 -8.36
C GLY A 145 6.20 35.23 -7.54
N GLY A 146 7.33 35.07 -8.21
CA GLY A 146 8.61 34.73 -7.59
C GLY A 146 9.37 33.64 -8.35
N GLY A 147 10.69 33.59 -8.15
CA GLY A 147 11.60 32.62 -8.77
C GLY A 147 11.62 31.23 -8.12
N THR A 148 10.81 31.01 -7.08
CA THR A 148 10.77 29.76 -6.32
C THR A 148 9.46 29.02 -6.60
N LEU A 149 9.55 27.71 -6.84
CA LEU A 149 8.38 26.86 -7.00
C LEU A 149 7.66 26.67 -5.65
N VAL A 150 6.46 27.23 -5.56
CA VAL A 150 5.61 27.20 -4.35
C VAL A 150 4.18 26.81 -4.71
N CYS A 151 3.37 26.42 -3.72
CA CYS A 151 1.94 26.22 -3.91
C CYS A 151 1.29 27.60 -4.17
N PRO A 152 0.76 27.86 -5.38
CA PRO A 152 0.18 29.16 -5.67
C PRO A 152 -1.16 29.36 -4.97
N GLY A 153 -1.42 30.59 -4.50
CA GLY A 153 -2.62 30.91 -3.69
C GLY A 153 -3.48 32.06 -4.23
N SER A 154 -2.96 32.89 -5.13
CA SER A 154 -3.71 34.03 -5.70
C SER A 154 -4.45 33.61 -6.96
N SER A 155 -5.63 34.18 -7.24
CA SER A 155 -6.35 33.89 -8.49
C SER A 155 -6.81 35.19 -9.17
N PHE A 156 -6.97 35.16 -10.49
CA PHE A 156 -7.39 36.33 -11.27
C PHE A 156 -8.25 35.93 -12.47
N ASN A 157 -9.31 36.70 -12.72
CA ASN A 157 -10.16 36.63 -13.91
C ASN A 157 -10.67 35.23 -14.29
N SER A 158 -10.91 34.36 -13.29
CA SER A 158 -11.34 32.97 -13.52
C SER A 158 -10.53 32.23 -14.60
N THR A 159 -9.23 32.52 -14.66
CA THR A 159 -8.32 32.05 -15.70
C THR A 159 -8.14 30.53 -15.63
N SER A 160 -7.68 29.89 -16.71
CA SER A 160 -7.00 28.59 -16.69
C SER A 160 -5.54 28.79 -17.12
N TYR A 161 -4.57 28.25 -16.37
CA TYR A 161 -3.13 28.27 -16.73
C TYR A 161 -2.65 26.97 -17.36
N TRP A 162 -3.57 26.03 -17.64
CA TRP A 162 -3.28 24.76 -18.33
C TRP A 162 -2.14 23.96 -17.67
N VAL A 163 -2.10 23.93 -16.34
CA VAL A 163 -1.19 23.10 -15.53
C VAL A 163 -1.99 21.96 -14.91
N ASP A 164 -1.60 20.73 -15.20
CA ASP A 164 -2.29 19.49 -14.87
C ASP A 164 -1.40 18.51 -14.12
N TRP A 165 -2.03 17.47 -13.60
CA TRP A 165 -1.38 16.23 -13.23
C TRP A 165 -1.75 15.10 -14.19
N ILE A 166 -1.04 13.99 -14.06
CA ILE A 166 -1.45 12.70 -14.59
C ILE A 166 -1.67 11.82 -13.36
N VAL A 167 -2.87 11.27 -13.21
CA VAL A 167 -3.19 10.36 -12.11
C VAL A 167 -3.65 9.01 -12.63
N SER A 168 -3.42 7.95 -11.87
CA SER A 168 -3.91 6.60 -12.14
C SER A 168 -4.94 6.21 -11.09
N ASP A 169 -6.02 5.55 -11.51
CA ASP A 169 -6.96 4.83 -10.64
C ASP A 169 -6.56 3.38 -10.37
N VAL A 170 -5.48 2.94 -11.01
CA VAL A 170 -4.81 1.67 -10.74
C VAL A 170 -3.60 1.91 -9.87
N ASN A 171 -3.47 1.13 -8.81
CA ASN A 171 -2.28 1.11 -7.97
C ASN A 171 -1.05 0.73 -8.81
N PRO A 172 -0.09 1.63 -9.02
CA PRO A 172 1.11 1.35 -9.82
C PRO A 172 2.07 0.38 -9.12
N PHE A 173 1.87 0.14 -7.83
CA PHE A 173 2.66 -0.76 -7.00
C PHE A 173 1.96 -2.11 -6.79
N ALA A 174 1.02 -2.47 -7.69
CA ALA A 174 0.30 -3.73 -7.64
C ALA A 174 0.78 -4.74 -8.70
N ILE A 175 1.01 -5.98 -8.28
CA ILE A 175 1.16 -7.16 -9.13
C ILE A 175 -0.10 -8.00 -8.97
N ILE A 176 -0.88 -8.17 -10.04
CA ILE A 176 -2.12 -8.95 -10.01
C ILE A 176 -2.03 -10.05 -11.07
N LEU A 177 -2.11 -11.32 -10.65
CA LEU A 177 -2.08 -12.49 -11.54
C LEU A 177 -3.26 -13.42 -11.25
N ASN A 178 -4.20 -13.47 -12.20
CA ASN A 178 -5.46 -14.21 -12.08
C ASN A 178 -5.62 -15.28 -13.18
N GLY A 179 -4.52 -15.71 -13.79
CA GLY A 179 -4.51 -16.65 -14.92
C GLY A 179 -4.42 -18.12 -14.51
N ILE A 180 -4.21 -18.99 -15.50
CA ILE A 180 -4.02 -20.44 -15.31
C ILE A 180 -2.62 -20.87 -15.83
N PRO A 181 -1.52 -20.29 -15.30
CA PRO A 181 -0.19 -20.66 -15.77
C PRO A 181 0.24 -22.01 -15.18
N PRO A 182 1.12 -22.76 -15.86
CA PRO A 182 1.73 -23.95 -15.24
C PRO A 182 2.53 -23.57 -13.99
N THR A 183 3.28 -22.48 -14.04
CA THR A 183 4.12 -22.01 -12.93
C THR A 183 4.01 -20.50 -12.78
N VAL A 184 3.90 -20.04 -11.53
CA VAL A 184 4.10 -18.64 -11.12
C VAL A 184 5.30 -18.60 -10.19
N THR A 185 6.30 -17.81 -10.55
CA THR A 185 7.45 -17.55 -9.66
C THR A 185 7.65 -16.05 -9.55
N ILE A 186 7.50 -15.54 -8.33
CA ILE A 186 7.95 -14.21 -7.92
C ILE A 186 9.26 -14.42 -7.17
N GLY A 187 10.30 -13.65 -7.51
CA GLY A 187 11.63 -13.76 -6.90
C GLY A 187 11.65 -13.36 -5.42
N GLN A 188 12.50 -12.43 -5.03
CA GLN A 188 12.53 -11.89 -3.67
C GLN A 188 11.95 -10.46 -3.69
N PRO A 189 10.61 -10.30 -3.72
CA PRO A 189 10.02 -8.98 -3.88
C PRO A 189 10.24 -8.16 -2.60
N ALA A 190 10.73 -6.94 -2.76
CA ALA A 190 10.81 -5.96 -1.69
C ALA A 190 9.69 -4.93 -1.89
N LEU A 191 8.68 -4.97 -1.02
CA LEU A 191 7.60 -3.98 -0.98
C LEU A 191 8.03 -2.86 -0.03
N SER A 192 8.35 -1.70 -0.59
CA SER A 192 8.82 -0.50 0.11
C SER A 192 7.68 0.55 0.16
N PRO A 193 7.77 1.62 0.97
CA PRO A 193 6.60 2.39 1.42
C PRO A 193 5.58 2.78 0.36
N GLY A 194 4.33 2.44 0.64
CA GLY A 194 3.18 2.65 -0.23
C GLY A 194 2.25 1.45 -0.11
N ALA A 195 0.96 1.59 -0.45
CA ALA A 195 0.01 0.47 -0.43
C ALA A 195 0.31 -0.55 -1.54
N ALA A 196 1.52 -1.11 -1.58
CA ALA A 196 1.94 -2.07 -2.59
C ALA A 196 1.24 -3.41 -2.37
N THR A 197 0.82 -4.05 -3.45
CA THR A 197 -0.01 -5.25 -3.37
C THR A 197 0.46 -6.33 -4.33
N ILE A 198 0.68 -7.54 -3.85
CA ILE A 198 0.80 -8.72 -4.71
C ILE A 198 -0.47 -9.53 -4.50
N SER A 199 -1.25 -9.76 -5.56
CA SER A 199 -2.46 -10.58 -5.51
C SER A 199 -2.37 -11.69 -6.57
N LEU A 200 -2.32 -12.93 -6.10
CA LEU A 200 -2.23 -14.13 -6.93
C LEU A 200 -3.48 -14.98 -6.69
N SER A 201 -4.50 -14.81 -7.53
CA SER A 201 -5.81 -15.50 -7.40
C SER A 201 -6.08 -16.53 -8.50
N GLY A 202 -5.06 -16.84 -9.31
CA GLY A 202 -5.14 -17.79 -10.40
C GLY A 202 -5.14 -19.28 -10.00
N ILE A 203 -5.13 -20.15 -11.00
CA ILE A 203 -5.08 -21.61 -10.87
C ILE A 203 -3.74 -22.09 -11.43
N ALA A 204 -2.69 -22.12 -10.60
CA ALA A 204 -1.35 -22.51 -11.04
C ALA A 204 -1.04 -23.98 -10.67
N SER A 205 -0.19 -24.68 -11.42
CA SER A 205 0.31 -25.97 -10.90
C SER A 205 1.30 -25.72 -9.76
N ALA A 206 2.13 -24.69 -9.88
CA ALA A 206 3.02 -24.25 -8.81
C ALA A 206 3.02 -22.73 -8.67
N LEU A 207 2.96 -22.24 -7.44
CA LEU A 207 3.07 -20.84 -7.07
C LEU A 207 4.19 -20.70 -6.04
N THR A 208 5.19 -19.88 -6.37
CA THR A 208 6.29 -19.59 -5.45
C THR A 208 6.50 -18.09 -5.37
N VAL A 209 6.52 -17.58 -4.15
CA VAL A 209 7.10 -16.29 -3.79
C VAL A 209 8.39 -16.62 -3.02
N GLY A 210 9.53 -16.02 -3.38
CA GLY A 210 10.80 -16.26 -2.70
C GLY A 210 10.82 -15.72 -1.27
N GLN A 211 11.77 -14.85 -0.94
CA GLN A 211 11.88 -14.22 0.38
C GLN A 211 11.35 -12.79 0.29
N PRO A 212 10.04 -12.56 0.46
CA PRO A 212 9.50 -11.22 0.36
C PRO A 212 9.89 -10.39 1.59
N SER A 213 10.23 -9.12 1.39
CA SER A 213 10.39 -8.15 2.48
C SER A 213 9.33 -7.06 2.36
N LEU A 214 8.55 -6.87 3.41
CA LEU A 214 7.46 -5.88 3.47
C LEU A 214 7.87 -4.79 4.44
N THR A 215 8.03 -3.55 3.97
CA THR A 215 8.43 -2.41 4.80
C THR A 215 7.41 -1.28 4.65
N VAL A 216 6.79 -0.87 5.77
CA VAL A 216 5.91 0.31 5.98
C VAL A 216 4.68 0.52 5.05
N SER A 217 3.55 0.93 5.66
CA SER A 217 2.27 1.39 5.05
C SER A 217 1.50 0.40 4.17
N ALA A 218 0.71 -0.48 4.80
CA ALA A 218 -0.34 -1.31 4.18
C ALA A 218 0.15 -2.14 2.97
N SER A 219 1.34 -2.73 3.07
CA SER A 219 1.82 -3.69 2.09
C SER A 219 1.09 -5.03 2.25
N THR A 220 0.67 -5.62 1.14
CA THR A 220 -0.16 -6.83 1.18
C THR A 220 0.29 -7.87 0.15
N ILE A 221 0.38 -9.13 0.56
CA ILE A 221 0.49 -10.29 -0.33
C ILE A 221 -0.72 -11.18 -0.10
N ASN A 222 -1.56 -11.35 -1.12
CA ASN A 222 -2.75 -12.20 -1.08
C ASN A 222 -2.59 -13.36 -2.06
N LEU A 223 -2.64 -14.59 -1.56
CA LEU A 223 -2.52 -15.82 -2.32
C LEU A 223 -3.84 -16.60 -2.26
N ASN A 224 -4.86 -16.08 -2.95
CA ASN A 224 -6.25 -16.57 -2.84
C ASN A 224 -6.61 -17.53 -3.99
N GLY A 225 -5.60 -18.04 -4.70
CA GLY A 225 -5.76 -18.92 -5.86
C GLY A 225 -6.01 -20.38 -5.49
N ILE A 226 -5.94 -21.24 -6.51
CA ILE A 226 -6.09 -22.70 -6.36
C ILE A 226 -4.83 -23.40 -6.89
N PRO A 227 -3.64 -23.19 -6.29
CA PRO A 227 -2.43 -23.80 -6.81
C PRO A 227 -2.28 -25.27 -6.37
N SER A 228 -1.68 -26.15 -7.16
CA SER A 228 -1.34 -27.49 -6.63
C SER A 228 -0.28 -27.40 -5.52
N ALA A 229 0.62 -26.42 -5.57
CA ALA A 229 1.50 -26.07 -4.47
C ALA A 229 1.69 -24.55 -4.40
N ALA A 230 1.60 -23.99 -3.19
CA ALA A 230 1.96 -22.62 -2.88
C ALA A 230 3.13 -22.60 -1.89
N SER A 231 4.18 -21.83 -2.20
CA SER A 231 5.29 -21.61 -1.29
C SER A 231 5.61 -20.13 -1.15
N ILE A 232 5.83 -19.71 0.08
CA ILE A 232 6.54 -18.48 0.43
C ILE A 232 7.81 -18.91 1.15
N GLY A 233 8.95 -18.32 0.80
CA GLY A 233 10.23 -18.56 1.45
C GLY A 233 10.26 -18.03 2.90
N GLN A 234 11.27 -17.25 3.25
CA GLN A 234 11.39 -16.62 4.58
C GLN A 234 10.93 -15.16 4.48
N PRO A 235 9.64 -14.85 4.68
CA PRO A 235 9.15 -13.49 4.59
C PRO A 235 9.61 -12.68 5.80
N ALA A 236 9.97 -11.42 5.57
CA ALA A 236 10.28 -10.46 6.63
C ALA A 236 9.24 -9.33 6.59
N LEU A 237 8.38 -9.26 7.60
CA LEU A 237 7.45 -8.15 7.80
C LEU A 237 8.12 -7.16 8.75
N LEU A 238 8.73 -6.11 8.18
CA LEU A 238 9.33 -5.03 8.95
C LEU A 238 8.25 -4.11 9.55
N PRO A 239 8.61 -3.22 10.49
CA PRO A 239 7.65 -2.37 11.18
C PRO A 239 6.64 -1.65 10.27
N GLY A 240 5.35 -1.76 10.60
CA GLY A 240 4.24 -1.16 9.87
C GLY A 240 3.04 -2.10 9.68
N ALA A 241 1.96 -1.61 9.06
CA ALA A 241 0.86 -2.46 8.63
C ALA A 241 1.32 -3.30 7.43
N ALA A 242 1.46 -4.61 7.62
CA ALA A 242 1.88 -5.56 6.60
C ALA A 242 1.06 -6.84 6.75
N THR A 243 0.51 -7.35 5.65
CA THR A 243 -0.34 -8.54 5.69
C THR A 243 0.09 -9.53 4.62
N ILE A 244 0.21 -10.80 5.01
CA ILE A 244 0.28 -11.91 4.07
C ILE A 244 -0.91 -12.83 4.35
N SER A 245 -1.72 -13.10 3.34
CA SER A 245 -2.91 -13.94 3.42
C SER A 245 -2.82 -15.07 2.40
N LEU A 246 -3.11 -16.30 2.84
CA LEU A 246 -3.25 -17.50 2.01
C LEU A 246 -4.65 -18.08 2.25
N ASP A 247 -5.65 -17.49 1.60
CA ASP A 247 -7.06 -17.90 1.78
C ASP A 247 -7.54 -18.83 0.66
N GLY A 248 -6.61 -19.31 -0.17
CA GLY A 248 -6.89 -20.16 -1.33
C GLY A 248 -7.13 -21.64 -1.01
N ILE A 249 -7.21 -22.45 -2.07
CA ILE A 249 -7.35 -23.90 -1.99
C ILE A 249 -6.11 -24.52 -2.63
N ALA A 250 -5.07 -24.78 -1.85
CA ALA A 250 -3.83 -25.36 -2.37
C ALA A 250 -3.67 -26.82 -1.95
N ALA A 251 -3.05 -27.70 -2.77
CA ALA A 251 -2.76 -29.03 -2.23
C ALA A 251 -1.74 -28.93 -1.08
N ASN A 252 -0.66 -28.15 -1.27
CA ASN A 252 0.32 -27.87 -0.22
C ASN A 252 0.56 -26.37 -0.12
N THR A 253 0.54 -25.82 1.10
CA THR A 253 1.03 -24.48 1.42
C THR A 253 2.25 -24.58 2.33
N THR A 254 3.36 -23.97 1.92
CA THR A 254 4.56 -23.87 2.76
C THR A 254 4.96 -22.41 2.95
N PHE A 255 5.15 -22.03 4.20
CA PHE A 255 5.91 -20.88 4.62
C PHE A 255 7.25 -21.36 5.17
N GLY A 256 8.33 -20.68 4.81
CA GLY A 256 9.62 -20.84 5.47
C GLY A 256 9.56 -20.31 6.91
N GLN A 257 10.62 -19.62 7.33
CA GLN A 257 10.72 -19.02 8.67
C GLN A 257 10.33 -17.54 8.57
N PRO A 258 9.07 -17.16 8.88
CA PRO A 258 8.67 -15.76 8.82
C PRO A 258 9.23 -14.99 10.02
N SER A 259 9.64 -13.74 9.80
CA SER A 259 9.96 -12.79 10.87
C SER A 259 9.01 -11.60 10.83
N LEU A 260 8.35 -11.31 11.95
CA LEU A 260 7.37 -10.22 12.06
C LEU A 260 7.89 -9.19 13.06
N SER A 261 7.97 -7.93 12.64
CA SER A 261 8.49 -6.81 13.42
C SER A 261 7.43 -5.74 13.72
N ALA A 262 7.73 -4.87 14.68
CA ALA A 262 6.80 -3.98 15.38
C ALA A 262 5.81 -3.20 14.48
N GLY A 263 4.52 -3.49 14.58
CA GLY A 263 3.44 -2.88 13.79
C GLY A 263 2.34 -3.91 13.56
N PRO A 264 1.13 -3.56 13.07
CA PRO A 264 0.08 -4.54 12.80
C PRO A 264 0.48 -5.44 11.63
N ALA A 265 1.38 -6.39 11.91
CA ALA A 265 1.96 -7.34 10.98
C ALA A 265 1.22 -8.66 11.13
N THR A 266 0.53 -9.12 10.09
CA THR A 266 -0.32 -10.31 10.17
C THR A 266 0.00 -11.32 9.08
N ILE A 267 0.03 -12.58 9.46
CA ILE A 267 -0.01 -13.73 8.55
C ILE A 267 -1.33 -14.48 8.82
N THR A 268 -2.15 -14.66 7.79
CA THR A 268 -3.41 -15.42 7.86
C THR A 268 -3.35 -16.59 6.88
N LEU A 269 -3.73 -17.77 7.36
CA LEU A 269 -3.86 -18.99 6.57
C LEU A 269 -5.28 -19.53 6.76
N ASP A 270 -6.25 -18.90 6.09
CA ASP A 270 -7.68 -19.21 6.25
C ASP A 270 -8.22 -20.12 5.13
N GLY A 271 -7.30 -20.60 4.27
CA GLY A 271 -7.61 -21.47 3.15
C GLY A 271 -7.98 -22.90 3.53
N ILE A 272 -8.12 -23.74 2.50
CA ILE A 272 -8.48 -25.16 2.64
C ILE A 272 -7.38 -26.03 2.00
N PRO A 273 -6.16 -26.06 2.55
CA PRO A 273 -5.11 -26.84 1.92
C PRO A 273 -5.09 -28.31 2.34
N SER A 274 -4.53 -29.21 1.53
CA SER A 274 -4.28 -30.58 2.05
C SER A 274 -3.21 -30.54 3.15
N ALA A 275 -2.20 -29.69 3.00
CA ALA A 275 -1.20 -29.43 4.04
C ALA A 275 -0.88 -27.94 4.14
N ALA A 276 -0.82 -27.41 5.36
CA ALA A 276 -0.32 -26.09 5.69
C ALA A 276 0.86 -26.20 6.64
N THR A 277 2.03 -25.73 6.21
CA THR A 277 3.23 -25.72 7.05
C THR A 277 3.77 -24.30 7.14
N VAL A 278 3.93 -23.80 8.35
CA VAL A 278 4.75 -22.62 8.67
C VAL A 278 6.00 -23.14 9.36
N GLY A 279 7.18 -22.66 8.97
CA GLY A 279 8.46 -23.00 9.60
C GLY A 279 8.56 -22.48 11.03
N GLN A 280 9.74 -22.02 11.44
CA GLN A 280 9.94 -21.40 12.76
C GLN A 280 9.65 -19.90 12.65
N PRO A 281 8.48 -19.41 13.08
CA PRO A 281 8.20 -17.98 13.06
C PRO A 281 8.90 -17.25 14.22
N ASP A 282 9.38 -16.04 13.96
CA ASP A 282 9.93 -15.14 14.97
C ASP A 282 9.07 -13.86 15.04
N LEU A 283 8.36 -13.67 16.14
CA LEU A 283 7.50 -12.50 16.38
C LEU A 283 8.24 -11.55 17.33
N LEU A 284 8.75 -10.46 16.77
CA LEU A 284 9.41 -9.37 17.49
C LEU A 284 8.38 -8.47 18.22
N PRO A 285 8.80 -7.59 19.15
CA PRO A 285 7.88 -6.80 19.97
C PRO A 285 6.96 -5.90 19.14
N GLY A 286 5.66 -5.96 19.37
CA GLY A 286 4.62 -5.17 18.70
C GLY A 286 3.41 -6.03 18.31
N PRO A 287 2.32 -5.44 17.79
CA PRO A 287 1.11 -6.20 17.43
C PRO A 287 1.35 -7.09 16.19
N ALA A 288 2.07 -8.19 16.38
CA ALA A 288 2.35 -9.21 15.37
C ALA A 288 1.41 -10.41 15.55
N GLY A 289 0.88 -10.94 14.45
CA GLY A 289 -0.12 -12.00 14.48
C GLY A 289 0.14 -13.10 13.46
N ILE A 290 0.05 -14.36 13.88
CA ILE A 290 -0.12 -15.49 12.96
C ILE A 290 -1.46 -16.16 13.28
N THR A 291 -2.29 -16.36 12.26
CA THR A 291 -3.60 -16.99 12.37
C THR A 291 -3.69 -18.14 11.37
N LEU A 292 -4.12 -19.31 11.85
CA LEU A 292 -4.36 -20.50 11.05
C LEU A 292 -5.80 -20.95 11.31
N ASP A 293 -6.76 -20.27 10.67
CA ASP A 293 -8.19 -20.51 10.87
C ASP A 293 -8.80 -21.39 9.77
N GLY A 294 -7.97 -21.85 8.83
CA GLY A 294 -8.35 -22.71 7.72
C GLY A 294 -8.73 -24.15 8.10
N ILE A 295 -9.06 -24.93 7.06
CA ILE A 295 -9.55 -26.32 7.18
C ILE A 295 -8.52 -27.27 6.54
N ALA A 296 -7.28 -27.22 7.01
CA ALA A 296 -6.21 -28.00 6.41
C ALA A 296 -6.34 -29.51 6.74
N SER A 297 -5.95 -30.45 5.88
CA SER A 297 -5.86 -31.84 6.36
C SER A 297 -4.73 -32.00 7.38
N THR A 298 -3.60 -31.32 7.15
CA THR A 298 -2.55 -31.15 8.16
C THR A 298 -2.19 -29.68 8.32
N ALA A 299 -2.03 -29.22 9.56
CA ALA A 299 -1.53 -27.90 9.89
C ALA A 299 -0.30 -28.05 10.80
N SER A 300 0.84 -27.52 10.40
CA SER A 300 2.07 -27.56 11.18
C SER A 300 2.65 -26.18 11.34
N LEU A 301 2.95 -25.80 12.57
CA LEU A 301 3.77 -24.68 12.95
C LEU A 301 5.09 -25.24 13.49
N GLY A 302 6.23 -24.69 13.09
CA GLY A 302 7.54 -25.08 13.62
C GLY A 302 7.71 -24.67 15.08
N GLU A 303 8.90 -24.20 15.46
CA GLU A 303 9.20 -23.71 16.80
C GLU A 303 9.00 -22.19 16.83
N PRO A 304 7.83 -21.67 17.27
CA PRO A 304 7.59 -20.24 17.27
C PRO A 304 8.36 -19.57 18.42
N ALA A 305 9.03 -18.46 18.12
CA ALA A 305 9.59 -17.56 19.12
C ALA A 305 8.72 -16.31 19.21
N LEU A 306 8.19 -16.02 20.40
CA LEU A 306 7.40 -14.82 20.66
C LEU A 306 8.17 -13.96 21.66
N THR A 307 8.57 -12.77 21.20
CA THR A 307 9.09 -11.73 22.09
C THR A 307 7.96 -10.79 22.52
N PRO A 308 8.09 -10.13 23.68
CA PRO A 308 6.96 -9.46 24.32
C PRO A 308 6.52 -8.19 23.57
N GLY A 309 5.21 -8.03 23.30
CA GLY A 309 4.70 -6.81 22.67
C GLY A 309 3.30 -6.87 22.02
N ALA A 310 2.38 -7.71 22.49
CA ALA A 310 1.12 -8.07 21.83
C ALA A 310 1.30 -9.01 20.61
N ALA A 311 2.31 -9.88 20.68
CA ALA A 311 2.49 -10.99 19.73
C ALA A 311 1.42 -12.07 19.97
N THR A 312 0.72 -12.49 18.91
CA THR A 312 -0.37 -13.45 19.00
C THR A 312 -0.21 -14.55 17.96
N ILE A 313 -0.43 -15.80 18.39
CA ILE A 313 -0.65 -16.92 17.49
C ILE A 313 -2.03 -17.48 17.79
N SER A 314 -2.89 -17.61 16.78
CA SER A 314 -4.20 -18.23 16.91
C SER A 314 -4.33 -19.39 15.94
N LEU A 315 -4.73 -20.55 16.45
CA LEU A 315 -5.13 -21.69 15.64
C LEU A 315 -6.60 -21.96 15.93
N ALA A 316 -7.51 -21.27 15.25
CA ALA A 316 -8.96 -21.52 15.35
C ALA A 316 -9.50 -22.50 14.30
N GLY A 317 -8.62 -23.00 13.42
CA GLY A 317 -8.99 -23.89 12.33
C GLY A 317 -9.44 -25.29 12.79
N ILE A 318 -9.83 -26.11 11.82
CA ILE A 318 -10.36 -27.46 12.07
C ILE A 318 -9.57 -28.55 11.32
N PRO A 319 -8.24 -28.66 11.50
CA PRO A 319 -7.47 -29.58 10.70
C PRO A 319 -7.60 -31.03 11.17
N SER A 320 -7.41 -32.00 10.27
CA SER A 320 -7.39 -33.42 10.70
C SER A 320 -6.22 -33.68 11.66
N ALA A 321 -5.07 -33.07 11.43
CA ALA A 321 -3.95 -33.06 12.37
C ALA A 321 -3.33 -31.66 12.48
N ALA A 322 -3.09 -31.20 13.71
CA ALA A 322 -2.37 -29.98 14.02
C ALA A 322 -1.10 -30.31 14.81
N SER A 323 0.01 -29.65 14.50
CA SER A 323 1.23 -29.72 15.30
C SER A 323 1.87 -28.35 15.49
N ILE A 324 2.37 -28.08 16.69
CA ILE A 324 3.26 -26.97 17.00
C ILE A 324 4.56 -27.58 17.53
N GLY A 325 5.71 -27.06 17.09
CA GLY A 325 7.02 -27.41 17.65
C GLY A 325 7.17 -26.95 19.10
N GLN A 326 8.39 -26.64 19.54
CA GLN A 326 8.66 -26.11 20.88
C GLN A 326 8.49 -24.58 20.88
N PRO A 327 7.38 -24.02 21.40
CA PRO A 327 7.21 -22.58 21.47
C PRO A 327 8.14 -21.97 22.53
N ALA A 328 8.82 -20.88 22.18
CA ALA A 328 9.61 -20.07 23.10
C ALA A 328 8.87 -18.76 23.39
N LEU A 329 8.52 -18.55 24.67
CA LEU A 329 7.79 -17.37 25.14
C LEU A 329 8.70 -16.56 26.07
N LEU A 330 9.00 -15.32 25.70
CA LEU A 330 9.70 -14.38 26.59
C LEU A 330 8.69 -13.59 27.46
N PRO A 331 9.07 -13.13 28.67
CA PRO A 331 8.16 -12.45 29.61
C PRO A 331 7.48 -11.18 29.08
N GLY A 332 6.14 -11.15 29.07
CA GLY A 332 5.28 -9.99 28.76
C GLY A 332 4.07 -10.38 27.90
N PRO A 333 3.36 -9.44 27.25
CA PRO A 333 2.11 -9.75 26.53
C PRO A 333 2.42 -10.51 25.23
N ALA A 334 2.33 -11.84 25.30
CA ALA A 334 2.39 -12.77 24.18
C ALA A 334 1.39 -13.92 24.44
N SER A 335 0.67 -14.38 23.41
CA SER A 335 -0.29 -15.48 23.57
C SER A 335 -0.30 -16.45 22.40
N ILE A 336 -0.55 -17.72 22.71
CA ILE A 336 -0.87 -18.78 21.76
C ILE A 336 -2.27 -19.29 22.12
N ALA A 337 -3.25 -19.02 21.27
CA ALA A 337 -4.64 -19.42 21.47
C ALA A 337 -4.98 -20.61 20.56
N LEU A 338 -5.34 -21.74 21.17
CA LEU A 338 -5.70 -22.98 20.48
C LEU A 338 -7.20 -23.22 20.63
N THR A 339 -7.99 -22.49 19.84
CA THR A 339 -9.47 -22.54 19.87
C THR A 339 -10.08 -23.43 18.80
N GLY A 340 -9.25 -24.00 17.93
CA GLY A 340 -9.65 -24.95 16.90
C GLY A 340 -10.06 -26.31 17.44
N VAL A 341 -10.62 -27.15 16.56
CA VAL A 341 -11.03 -28.53 16.90
C VAL A 341 -10.35 -29.59 16.02
N PRO A 342 -9.00 -29.69 16.06
CA PRO A 342 -8.31 -30.72 15.29
C PRO A 342 -8.63 -32.17 15.73
N SER A 343 -8.64 -33.12 14.78
CA SER A 343 -8.81 -34.53 15.18
C SER A 343 -7.61 -35.08 15.96
N ALA A 344 -6.42 -34.51 15.77
CA ALA A 344 -5.23 -34.74 16.57
C ALA A 344 -4.43 -33.45 16.73
N LEU A 345 -3.95 -33.16 17.95
CA LEU A 345 -3.12 -31.98 18.26
C LEU A 345 -1.85 -32.42 18.98
N THR A 346 -0.69 -31.94 18.51
CA THR A 346 0.59 -32.08 19.23
C THR A 346 1.21 -30.70 19.46
N VAL A 347 1.75 -30.49 20.65
CA VAL A 347 2.48 -29.26 21.01
C VAL A 347 3.80 -29.70 21.64
N GLY A 348 4.93 -29.24 21.10
CA GLY A 348 6.24 -29.46 21.69
C GLY A 348 6.37 -28.76 23.06
N GLN A 349 7.30 -29.20 23.88
CA GLN A 349 7.48 -28.65 25.22
C GLN A 349 7.79 -27.14 25.14
N PRO A 350 6.95 -26.26 25.72
CA PRO A 350 7.20 -24.83 25.74
C PRO A 350 8.45 -24.52 26.57
N TRP A 351 9.22 -23.51 26.13
CA TRP A 351 10.32 -22.96 26.92
C TRP A 351 10.00 -21.52 27.33
N LEU A 352 10.13 -21.25 28.62
CA LEU A 352 9.95 -19.94 29.25
C LEU A 352 11.32 -19.44 29.70
N SER A 353 11.68 -18.21 29.35
CA SER A 353 13.00 -17.66 29.70
C SER A 353 13.11 -17.09 31.13
N ASP A 354 12.18 -17.42 32.03
CA ASP A 354 12.30 -17.10 33.46
C ASP A 354 11.58 -18.17 34.33
N PRO A 355 12.30 -18.94 35.17
CA PRO A 355 11.70 -19.92 36.08
C PRO A 355 11.12 -19.31 37.38
N GLU A 356 11.22 -18.01 37.63
CA GLU A 356 10.86 -17.43 38.95
C GLU A 356 9.52 -16.68 39.02
N VAL A 357 8.79 -16.52 37.91
CA VAL A 357 7.45 -15.91 37.91
C VAL A 357 6.45 -16.82 37.21
N ALA A 358 5.86 -17.74 37.98
CA ALA A 358 4.54 -18.26 37.66
C ALA A 358 3.52 -17.12 37.85
N ASP A 359 3.37 -16.26 36.84
CA ASP A 359 2.25 -15.32 36.76
C ASP A 359 1.00 -16.11 36.36
N PRO A 360 -0.07 -16.16 37.19
CA PRO A 360 -1.28 -16.92 36.89
C PRO A 360 -2.09 -16.42 35.70
N ASP A 361 -1.71 -15.31 35.05
CA ASP A 361 -2.44 -14.74 33.91
C ASP A 361 -1.95 -15.24 32.52
N TRP A 362 -1.01 -16.20 32.44
CA TRP A 362 -0.59 -16.80 31.17
C TRP A 362 -1.33 -18.11 30.87
N ASP A 363 -2.48 -17.96 30.20
CA ASP A 363 -3.36 -19.08 29.86
C ASP A 363 -2.92 -19.73 28.54
N PHE A 364 -2.22 -20.87 28.62
CA PHE A 364 -2.13 -21.81 27.50
C PHE A 364 -3.48 -22.54 27.43
N ALA A 365 -4.53 -21.83 27.03
CA ALA A 365 -5.89 -22.35 27.06
C ALA A 365 -6.07 -23.44 25.98
N LEU A 366 -5.94 -24.71 26.36
CA LEU A 366 -6.47 -25.82 25.57
C LEU A 366 -8.00 -25.82 25.72
N GLY A 367 -8.71 -25.31 24.72
CA GLY A 367 -10.17 -25.42 24.67
C GLY A 367 -10.62 -26.90 24.63
N PRO A 368 -11.82 -27.24 25.15
CA PRO A 368 -12.36 -28.59 25.00
C PRO A 368 -12.40 -28.99 23.51
N PRO A 369 -12.04 -30.25 23.14
CA PRO A 369 -12.00 -31.46 23.97
C PRO A 369 -10.62 -31.87 24.53
N TYR A 370 -9.59 -31.03 24.42
CA TYR A 370 -8.24 -31.43 24.84
C TYR A 370 -8.08 -31.36 26.37
N THR A 371 -7.46 -32.38 26.96
CA THR A 371 -7.06 -32.38 28.37
C THR A 371 -5.62 -31.89 28.49
N ASP A 372 -5.36 -30.93 29.37
CA ASP A 372 -4.01 -30.52 29.77
C ASP A 372 -3.22 -31.73 30.27
N SER A 373 -2.17 -32.11 29.54
CA SER A 373 -1.16 -33.04 30.03
C SER A 373 0.22 -32.45 29.80
N PHE A 374 0.59 -31.47 30.62
CA PHE A 374 1.99 -31.05 30.74
C PHE A 374 2.70 -32.07 31.64
N ALA A 375 3.51 -32.94 31.04
CA ALA A 375 4.44 -33.76 31.80
C ALA A 375 5.55 -32.85 32.34
N LEU A 376 5.44 -32.42 33.60
CA LEU A 376 6.56 -31.84 34.31
C LEU A 376 7.66 -32.91 34.40
N GLY A 377 8.80 -32.66 33.75
CA GLY A 377 9.99 -33.46 33.94
C GLY A 377 10.39 -33.48 35.42
N PRO A 378 11.09 -34.53 35.89
CA PRO A 378 11.43 -34.65 37.29
C PRO A 378 12.31 -33.46 37.73
N PRO A 379 12.16 -32.97 38.97
CA PRO A 379 13.07 -31.97 39.52
C PRO A 379 14.50 -32.55 39.52
N HIS A 380 15.44 -31.80 38.96
CA HIS A 380 16.86 -32.06 39.19
C HIS A 380 17.21 -31.51 40.58
N ASP A 381 17.61 -32.41 41.48
CA ASP A 381 18.19 -32.09 42.80
C ASP A 381 19.52 -31.34 42.70
#